data_AF-A0A962TB13-F1
#
_entry.id   AF-A0A962TB13-F1
#
_cell.length_a   1.000
_cell.length_b   1.000
_cell.length_c   1.000
_cell.angle_alpha   90.00
_cell.angle_beta   90.00
_cell.angle_gamma   90.00
#
_symmetry.space_group_name_H-M   'P 1'
#
loop_
_entity.id
_entity.type
_entity.pdbx_description
1 polymer ?
#
loop_
_entity_poly.entity_id
_entity_poly.type
_entity_poly.pdbx_seq_one_letter_code
_entity_poly.pdbx_strand_id
1 'polypeptide(L)'
;MKKIHYREWGVESPRYWGLLAVLAAIIAVGGIATLYMEHEGHWVTGMTNQVVWGMPHVFAIFMIVAASGALNVASIGSVFGQKMYKPLARLSGLMAITLLVGGLIVLVLDLGQPSRLIVAMTTYNFKSIFAW
;
A
#
# COMPACT_ATOMS: atom_id res chain seq x y z
N MET A 1 -1.08 -31.35 13.03
CA MET A 1 -1.52 -30.06 12.44
C MET A 1 -2.91 -30.27 11.86
N LYS A 2 -3.92 -29.47 12.25
CA LYS A 2 -5.26 -29.54 11.62
C LYS A 2 -5.16 -29.18 10.14
N LYS A 3 -5.81 -29.94 9.26
CA LYS A 3 -5.89 -29.63 7.82
C LYS A 3 -6.67 -28.32 7.65
N ILE A 4 -6.11 -27.38 6.89
CA ILE A 4 -6.75 -26.11 6.57
C ILE A 4 -7.63 -26.34 5.36
N HIS A 5 -8.93 -26.13 5.54
CA HIS A 5 -9.92 -26.22 4.48
C HIS A 5 -10.23 -24.80 4.01
N TYR A 6 -9.80 -24.47 2.80
CA TYR A 6 -10.24 -23.25 2.13
C TYR A 6 -11.70 -23.46 1.72
N ARG A 7 -12.58 -22.57 2.17
CA ARG A 7 -13.97 -22.53 1.75
C ARG A 7 -14.24 -21.14 1.19
N GLU A 8 -15.03 -21.11 0.15
CA GLU A 8 -15.58 -19.86 -0.36
C GLU A 8 -16.36 -19.18 0.75
N TRP A 9 -16.28 -17.86 0.79
CA TRP A 9 -17.00 -17.08 1.76
C TRP A 9 -18.49 -17.12 1.40
N GLY A 10 -19.30 -17.83 2.20
CA GLY A 10 -20.76 -17.93 2.03
C GLY A 10 -21.50 -16.65 2.42
N VAL A 11 -21.15 -15.52 1.81
CA VAL A 11 -21.83 -14.23 2.02
C VAL A 11 -23.09 -14.18 1.16
N GLU A 12 -24.19 -13.71 1.73
CA GLU A 12 -25.39 -13.38 0.97
C GLU A 12 -25.06 -12.32 -0.09
N SER A 13 -25.51 -12.51 -1.34
CA SER A 13 -25.21 -11.62 -2.48
C SER A 13 -25.36 -10.11 -2.14
N PRO A 14 -26.43 -9.64 -1.46
CA PRO A 14 -26.56 -8.22 -1.11
C PRO A 14 -25.45 -7.70 -0.19
N ARG A 15 -24.98 -8.50 0.77
CA ARG A 15 -23.90 -8.12 1.69
C ARG A 15 -22.55 -8.06 0.99
N TYR A 16 -22.30 -8.98 0.06
CA TYR A 16 -21.08 -8.98 -0.75
C TYR A 16 -20.99 -7.70 -1.59
N TRP A 17 -22.05 -7.35 -2.32
CA TRP A 17 -22.10 -6.12 -3.10
C TRP A 17 -22.07 -4.86 -2.24
N GLY A 18 -22.70 -4.88 -1.06
CA GLY A 18 -22.63 -3.80 -0.09
C GLY A 18 -21.19 -3.54 0.39
N LEU A 19 -20.43 -4.58 0.72
CA LEU A 19 -19.02 -4.44 1.11
C LEU A 19 -18.18 -3.87 -0.04
N LEU A 20 -18.38 -4.35 -1.26
CA LEU A 20 -17.67 -3.83 -2.44
C LEU A 20 -17.99 -2.35 -2.68
N ALA A 21 -19.25 -1.93 -2.53
CA ALA A 21 -19.65 -0.55 -2.69
C ALA A 21 -18.98 0.36 -1.64
N VAL A 22 -18.89 -0.08 -0.39
CA VAL A 22 -18.18 0.66 0.66
C VAL A 22 -16.70 0.80 0.35
N LEU A 23 -16.03 -0.28 -0.06
CA LEU A 23 -14.62 -0.24 -0.44
C LEU A 23 -14.39 0.69 -1.65
N ALA A 24 -15.26 0.63 -2.66
CA ALA A 24 -15.21 1.51 -3.81
C ALA A 24 -15.41 2.98 -3.41
N ALA A 25 -16.32 3.27 -2.47
CA ALA A 25 -16.52 4.62 -1.96
C ALA A 25 -15.27 5.15 -1.23
N ILE A 26 -14.59 4.32 -0.43
CA ILE A 26 -13.33 4.70 0.24
C ILE A 26 -12.25 5.04 -0.80
N ILE A 27 -12.12 4.21 -1.85
CA ILE A 27 -11.17 4.47 -2.94
C ILE A 27 -11.53 5.78 -3.67
N ALA A 28 -12.81 6.02 -3.94
CA ALA A 28 -13.27 7.24 -4.60
C ALA A 28 -12.96 8.50 -3.76
N VAL A 29 -13.18 8.45 -2.45
CA VAL A 29 -12.81 9.56 -1.54
C VAL A 29 -11.31 9.80 -1.57
N GLY A 30 -10.49 8.74 -1.55
CA GLY A 30 -9.04 8.85 -1.71
C GLY A 30 -8.64 9.51 -3.02
N GLY A 31 -9.24 9.09 -4.14
CA GLY A 31 -8.99 9.68 -5.46
C GLY A 31 -9.38 11.16 -5.54
N ILE A 32 -10.53 11.54 -4.96
CA ILE A 32 -10.97 12.95 -4.90
C ILE A 32 -9.99 13.77 -4.05
N ALA A 33 -9.53 13.24 -2.92
CA ALA A 33 -8.55 13.92 -2.07
C ALA A 33 -7.22 14.15 -2.80
N THR A 34 -6.78 13.19 -3.61
CA THR A 34 -5.58 13.36 -4.46
C THR A 34 -5.78 14.43 -5.51
N LEU A 35 -6.91 14.45 -6.22
CA LEU A 35 -7.20 15.49 -7.21
C LEU A 35 -7.25 16.89 -6.58
N TYR A 36 -7.85 17.00 -5.40
CA TYR A 36 -7.87 18.25 -4.65
C TYR A 36 -6.46 18.70 -4.26
N MET A 37 -5.61 17.78 -3.78
CA MET A 37 -4.21 18.06 -3.46
C MET A 37 -3.39 18.45 -4.68
N GLU A 38 -3.64 17.85 -5.85
CA GLU A 38 -2.96 18.22 -7.10
C GLU A 38 -3.31 19.64 -7.56
N HIS A 39 -4.57 20.06 -7.41
CA HIS A 39 -5.03 21.38 -7.86
C HIS A 39 -4.73 22.52 -6.87
N GLU A 40 -4.97 22.30 -5.58
CA GLU A 40 -4.74 23.33 -4.55
C GLU A 40 -3.30 23.32 -4.04
N GLY A 41 -2.59 22.21 -4.24
CA GLY A 41 -1.22 21.99 -3.79
C GLY A 41 -1.10 21.34 -2.42
N HIS A 42 0.12 20.91 -2.13
CA HIS A 42 0.49 20.09 -0.97
C HIS A 42 0.27 20.75 0.39
N TRP A 43 0.15 22.08 0.45
CA TRP A 43 -0.12 22.82 1.68
C TRP A 43 -1.44 22.42 2.36
N VAL A 44 -2.42 21.93 1.58
CA VAL A 44 -3.70 21.40 2.08
C VAL A 44 -3.51 20.30 3.12
N THR A 45 -2.42 19.55 3.03
CA THR A 45 -2.10 18.46 3.96
C THR A 45 -1.43 18.94 5.26
N GLY A 46 -1.24 20.26 5.42
CA GLY A 46 -0.51 20.87 6.53
C GLY A 46 1.00 20.96 6.31
N MET A 47 1.49 20.66 5.11
CA MET A 47 2.90 20.82 4.75
C MET A 47 3.29 22.31 4.69
N THR A 48 4.53 22.60 5.09
CA THR A 48 5.12 23.95 5.05
C THR A 48 6.53 23.88 4.46
N ASN A 49 7.17 25.02 4.20
CA ASN A 49 8.55 25.04 3.74
C ASN A 49 9.56 24.47 4.75
N GLN A 50 9.18 24.35 6.03
CA GLN A 50 9.99 23.69 7.06
C GLN A 50 9.66 22.19 7.18
N VAL A 51 8.42 21.80 6.89
CA VAL A 51 7.93 20.42 6.95
C VAL A 51 7.44 20.02 5.56
N VAL A 52 8.40 19.57 4.75
CA VAL A 52 8.20 19.27 3.32
C VAL A 52 7.54 17.92 3.05
N TRP A 53 7.46 17.03 4.05
CA TRP A 53 6.78 15.74 3.96
C TRP A 53 5.70 15.65 5.01
N GLY A 54 4.45 15.59 4.54
CA GLY A 54 3.27 15.54 5.39
C GLY A 54 2.74 14.12 5.62
N MET A 55 1.46 14.06 5.99
CA MET A 55 0.74 12.81 6.27
C MET A 55 0.76 11.79 5.13
N PRO A 56 0.63 12.15 3.83
CA PRO A 56 0.67 11.17 2.76
C PRO A 56 2.00 10.39 2.72
N HIS A 57 3.12 11.10 2.90
CA HIS A 57 4.45 10.50 2.89
C HIS A 57 4.67 9.55 4.08
N VAL A 58 4.25 9.97 5.28
CA VAL A 58 4.33 9.13 6.49
C VAL A 58 3.51 7.85 6.31
N PHE A 59 2.31 7.96 5.73
CA PHE A 59 1.45 6.81 5.48
C PHE A 59 2.04 5.86 4.43
N ALA A 60 2.64 6.38 3.36
CA ALA A 60 3.32 5.56 2.36
C ALA A 60 4.46 4.73 2.97
N ILE A 61 5.33 5.37 3.78
CA ILE A 61 6.43 4.67 4.47
C ILE A 61 5.88 3.63 5.44
N PHE A 62 4.84 3.96 6.21
CA PHE A 62 4.18 3.02 7.10
C PHE A 62 3.72 1.76 6.36
N MET A 63 3.07 1.91 5.20
CA MET A 63 2.60 0.76 4.41
C MET A 63 3.75 -0.08 3.85
N ILE A 64 4.84 0.55 3.38
CA ILE A 64 6.01 -0.16 2.86
C ILE A 64 6.72 -0.94 3.98
N VAL A 65 6.89 -0.34 5.15
CA VAL A 65 7.49 -1.01 6.31
C VAL A 65 6.57 -2.12 6.84
N ALA A 66 5.27 -1.87 6.90
CA ALA A 66 4.28 -2.87 7.28
C ALA A 66 4.26 -4.06 6.30
N ALA A 67 4.44 -3.83 5.00
CA ALA A 67 4.58 -4.90 4.01
C ALA A 67 5.78 -5.81 4.30
N SER A 68 6.93 -5.22 4.63
CA SER A 68 8.12 -5.98 5.06
C SER A 68 7.84 -6.80 6.32
N GLY A 69 7.21 -6.20 7.33
CA GLY A 69 6.80 -6.88 8.57
C GLY A 69 5.82 -8.03 8.32
N ALA A 70 4.83 -7.82 7.45
CA ALA A 70 3.85 -8.83 7.08
C ALA A 70 4.50 -10.02 6.37
N LEU A 71 5.48 -9.77 5.48
CA LEU A 71 6.18 -10.82 4.72
C LEU A 71 7.05 -11.71 5.62
N ASN A 72 7.56 -11.20 6.74
CA ASN A 72 8.40 -11.97 7.66
C ASN A 72 7.71 -13.24 8.18
N VAL A 73 6.38 -13.23 8.32
CA VAL A 73 5.59 -14.41 8.72
C VAL A 73 5.72 -15.54 7.68
N ALA A 74 5.68 -15.22 6.39
CA ALA A 74 5.92 -16.18 5.32
C ALA A 74 7.37 -16.68 5.33
N SER A 75 8.34 -15.77 5.49
CA SER A 75 9.77 -16.10 5.54
C SER A 75 10.13 -17.07 6.68
N ILE A 76 9.55 -16.88 7.87
CA ILE A 76 9.74 -17.80 9.00
C ILE A 76 9.21 -19.21 8.68
N GLY A 77 8.07 -19.29 7.98
CA GLY A 77 7.47 -20.55 7.58
C GLY A 77 8.22 -21.28 6.46
N SER A 78 8.77 -20.55 5.48
CA SER A 78 9.41 -21.12 4.28
C SER A 78 10.92 -21.33 4.43
N VAL A 79 11.65 -20.33 4.94
CA VAL A 79 13.12 -20.33 5.04
C VAL A 79 13.58 -21.10 6.27
N PHE A 80 12.96 -20.84 7.43
CA PHE A 80 13.35 -21.45 8.71
C PHE A 80 12.59 -22.74 9.03
N GLY A 81 11.70 -23.19 8.14
CA GLY A 81 10.99 -24.47 8.26
C GLY A 81 9.98 -24.55 9.40
N GLN A 82 9.56 -23.41 9.98
CA GLN A 82 8.65 -23.41 11.12
C GLN A 82 7.22 -23.78 10.73
N LYS A 83 6.82 -25.00 11.10
CA LYS A 83 5.53 -25.62 10.72
C LYS A 83 4.31 -24.81 11.19
N MET A 84 4.44 -24.04 12.27
CA MET A 84 3.38 -23.19 12.80
C MET A 84 2.98 -22.06 11.85
N TYR A 85 3.94 -21.47 11.13
CA TYR A 85 3.72 -20.31 10.26
C TYR A 85 3.40 -20.67 8.81
N LYS A 86 3.71 -21.91 8.40
CA LYS A 86 3.46 -22.41 7.03
C LYS A 86 2.00 -22.25 6.54
N PRO A 87 0.96 -22.47 7.38
CA PRO A 87 -0.42 -22.06 7.11
C PRO A 87 -0.64 -20.61 6.67
N LEU A 88 0.03 -19.68 7.37
CA LEU A 88 -0.18 -18.25 7.25
C LEU A 88 0.64 -17.64 6.12
N ALA A 89 1.64 -18.36 5.62
CA ALA A 89 2.58 -17.88 4.61
C ALA A 89 1.89 -17.31 3.35
N ARG A 90 0.82 -17.95 2.87
CA ARG A 90 0.06 -17.45 1.70
C ARG A 90 -0.65 -16.13 1.97
N LEU A 91 -1.31 -16.02 3.12
CA LEU A 91 -2.01 -14.79 3.52
C LEU A 91 -1.03 -13.65 3.81
N SER A 92 0.10 -13.98 4.47
CA SER A 92 1.21 -13.07 4.72
C SER A 92 1.79 -12.50 3.41
N GLY A 93 2.04 -13.34 2.40
CA GLY A 93 2.50 -12.87 1.09
C GLY A 93 1.48 -11.96 0.39
N LEU A 94 0.20 -12.32 0.39
CA LEU A 94 -0.85 -11.49 -0.20
C LEU A 94 -0.97 -10.13 0.52
N MET A 95 -0.91 -10.14 1.85
CA MET A 95 -0.93 -8.92 2.67
C MET A 95 0.28 -8.03 2.38
N ALA A 96 1.47 -8.61 2.29
CA ALA A 96 2.69 -7.87 1.96
C ALA A 96 2.59 -7.19 0.59
N ILE A 97 2.10 -7.90 -0.44
CA ILE A 97 1.93 -7.34 -1.78
C ILE A 97 0.90 -6.20 -1.77
N THR A 98 -0.26 -6.41 -1.14
CA THR A 98 -1.32 -5.39 -1.10
C THR A 98 -0.88 -4.13 -0.37
N LEU A 99 -0.17 -4.26 0.77
CA LEU A 99 0.42 -3.13 1.49
C LEU A 99 1.49 -2.42 0.66
N LEU A 100 2.37 -3.16 -0.02
CA LEU A 100 3.43 -2.58 -0.85
C LEU A 100 2.85 -1.81 -2.03
N VAL A 101 1.89 -2.39 -2.75
CA VAL A 101 1.20 -1.72 -3.86
C VAL A 101 0.49 -0.47 -3.38
N GLY A 102 -0.21 -0.54 -2.25
CA GLY A 102 -0.87 0.63 -1.66
C GLY A 102 0.12 1.73 -1.28
N GLY A 103 1.22 1.40 -0.61
CA GLY A 103 2.26 2.36 -0.25
C GLY A 103 2.91 3.03 -1.46
N LEU A 104 3.20 2.26 -2.51
CA LEU A 104 3.75 2.79 -3.77
C LEU A 104 2.76 3.70 -4.50
N ILE A 105 1.47 3.36 -4.53
CA ILE A 105 0.44 4.22 -5.11
C ILE A 105 0.39 5.56 -4.37
N VAL A 106 0.36 5.55 -3.04
CA VAL A 106 0.33 6.79 -2.24
C VAL A 106 1.58 7.64 -2.53
N LEU A 107 2.75 7.01 -2.62
CA LEU A 107 4.01 7.71 -2.94
C LEU A 107 3.96 8.39 -4.32
N VAL A 108 3.38 7.71 -5.33
CA VAL A 108 3.20 8.28 -6.67
C VAL A 108 2.20 9.43 -6.66
N LEU A 109 1.09 9.30 -5.92
CA LEU A 109 0.07 10.34 -5.83
C LEU A 109 0.52 11.55 -4.99
N ASP A 110 1.51 11.37 -4.12
CA ASP A 110 2.15 12.44 -3.35
C ASP A 110 3.22 13.20 -4.17
N LEU A 111 3.50 12.80 -5.41
CA LEU A 111 4.35 13.61 -6.31
C LEU A 111 3.60 14.88 -6.69
N GLY A 112 4.21 16.05 -6.42
CA GLY A 112 3.63 17.34 -6.82
C GLY A 112 3.44 17.53 -8.33
N GLN A 113 4.06 16.67 -9.17
CA GLN A 113 3.77 16.60 -10.60
C GLN A 113 3.89 15.15 -11.10
N PRO A 114 2.82 14.34 -11.01
CA PRO A 114 2.87 12.91 -11.33
C PRO A 114 3.28 12.61 -12.77
N SER A 115 2.99 13.52 -13.71
CA SER A 115 3.36 13.37 -15.13
C SER A 115 4.87 13.28 -15.37
N ARG A 116 5.70 13.75 -14.44
CA ARG A 116 7.17 13.65 -14.52
C ARG A 116 7.74 12.31 -14.03
N LEU A 117 6.91 11.40 -13.53
CA LEU A 117 7.35 10.07 -13.10
C LEU A 117 8.16 9.35 -14.19
N ILE A 118 7.76 9.50 -15.46
CA ILE A 118 8.45 8.90 -16.61
C ILE A 118 9.94 9.28 -16.63
N VAL A 119 10.27 10.54 -16.31
CA VAL A 119 11.66 11.02 -16.27
C VAL A 119 12.44 10.32 -15.16
N ALA A 120 11.82 10.12 -13.99
CA ALA A 120 12.45 9.37 -12.91
C ALA A 120 12.66 7.89 -13.28
N MET A 121 11.77 7.31 -14.10
CA MET A 121 11.89 5.93 -14.59
C MET A 121 12.88 5.75 -15.75
N THR A 122 13.19 6.79 -16.52
CA THR A 122 14.12 6.71 -17.66
C THR A 122 15.52 7.24 -17.34
N THR A 123 15.62 8.13 -16.36
CA THR A 123 16.85 8.88 -16.05
C THR A 123 17.15 8.77 -14.56
N TYR A 124 17.89 7.72 -14.20
CA TYR A 124 18.21 7.41 -12.81
C TYR A 124 19.41 8.23 -12.32
N ASN A 125 19.24 8.85 -11.15
CA ASN A 125 20.34 9.39 -10.38
C ASN A 125 20.63 8.47 -9.19
N PHE A 126 21.60 7.56 -9.35
CA PHE A 126 21.96 6.57 -8.33
C PHE A 126 22.56 7.18 -7.04
N LYS A 127 22.87 8.48 -7.03
CA LYS A 127 23.24 9.20 -5.79
C LYS A 127 22.03 9.57 -4.95
N SER A 128 20.82 9.55 -5.53
CA SER A 128 19.57 9.85 -4.82
C SER A 128 19.06 8.61 -4.09
N ILE A 129 18.63 8.77 -2.85
CA ILE A 129 17.99 7.70 -2.08
C ILE A 129 16.65 7.27 -2.69
N PHE A 130 15.98 8.16 -3.43
CA PHE A 130 14.71 7.88 -4.12
C PHE A 130 14.85 7.03 -5.39
N ALA A 131 16.08 6.75 -5.83
CA ALA A 131 16.34 5.89 -6.98
C ALA A 131 16.53 4.40 -6.61
N TRP A 132 16.56 4.08 -5.31
CA TRP A 132 16.73 2.73 -4.76
C TRP A 132 15.37 2.12 -4.38
#